data_AF-G5A7M0-F1
#
_entry.id   AF-G5A7M0-F1
#
_cell.length_a   1.000
_cell.length_b   1.000
_cell.length_c   1.000
_cell.angle_alpha   90.00
_cell.angle_beta   90.00
_cell.angle_gamma   90.00
#
_symmetry.space_group_name_H-M   'P 1'
#
loop_
_entity.id
_entity.type
_entity.pdbx_description
1 polymer ?
#
loop_
_entity_poly.entity_id
_entity_poly.type
_entity_poly.pdbx_seq_one_letter_code
_entity_poly.pdbx_strand_id
1 'polypeptide(L)'
;VSYVSKTTNNVAEYRALLNGLRYSVQHSMVGLHIVGDSNLILTQLQKRRVPRARHLQGLYGQCRVLADRLMVSSWSHHLRHFNKAADGLANIAMDTKQSKQATAEDISRLPPQWTTVLESLQADVEHWMDTNPDREGIGRASPRTGAP
;
A
#
# COMPACT_ATOMS: atom_id res chain seq x y z
N VAL A 1 -17.51 -8.75 -20.78
CA VAL A 1 -17.07 -8.54 -19.38
C VAL A 1 -15.98 -9.55 -19.05
N SER A 2 -14.71 -9.14 -19.13
CA SER A 2 -13.55 -10.04 -19.05
C SER A 2 -13.20 -10.39 -17.60
N TYR A 3 -13.77 -11.48 -17.09
CA TYR A 3 -13.56 -11.98 -15.73
C TYR A 3 -12.09 -12.35 -15.43
N VAL A 4 -11.32 -12.71 -16.48
CA VAL A 4 -9.90 -13.09 -16.40
C VAL A 4 -9.01 -11.90 -16.02
N SER A 5 -9.27 -10.70 -16.60
CA SER A 5 -8.48 -9.50 -16.32
C SER A 5 -8.56 -9.07 -14.85
N LYS A 6 -9.76 -9.16 -14.23
CA LYS A 6 -9.95 -8.81 -12.82
C LYS A 6 -9.25 -9.78 -11.87
N THR A 7 -9.17 -11.06 -12.22
CA THR A 7 -8.54 -12.07 -11.36
C THR A 7 -7.03 -11.87 -11.30
N THR A 8 -6.38 -11.67 -12.44
CA THR A 8 -4.94 -11.39 -12.51
C THR A 8 -4.60 -10.05 -11.85
N ASN A 9 -5.44 -9.03 -12.02
CA ASN A 9 -5.24 -7.74 -11.37
C ASN A 9 -5.32 -7.87 -9.84
N ASN A 10 -6.37 -8.50 -9.30
CA ASN A 10 -6.49 -8.69 -7.85
C ASN A 10 -5.30 -9.48 -7.27
N VAL A 11 -4.77 -10.47 -7.99
CA VAL A 11 -3.55 -11.19 -7.56
C VAL A 11 -2.36 -10.24 -7.50
N ALA A 12 -2.17 -9.38 -8.52
CA ALA A 12 -1.10 -8.40 -8.55
C ALA A 12 -1.22 -7.38 -7.41
N GLU A 13 -2.42 -6.85 -7.16
CA GLU A 13 -2.69 -5.92 -6.05
C GLU A 13 -2.41 -6.56 -4.68
N TYR A 14 -2.87 -7.79 -4.46
CA TYR A 14 -2.57 -8.52 -3.22
C TYR A 14 -1.07 -8.77 -3.04
N ARG A 15 -0.33 -9.08 -4.11
CA ARG A 15 1.12 -9.27 -4.07
C ARG A 15 1.87 -7.96 -3.80
N ALA A 16 1.46 -6.86 -4.42
CA ALA A 16 2.02 -5.54 -4.18
C ALA A 16 1.86 -5.16 -2.70
N LEU A 17 0.65 -5.32 -2.15
CA LEU A 17 0.41 -5.10 -0.73
C LEU A 17 1.27 -6.02 0.16
N LEU A 18 1.33 -7.32 -0.16
CA LEU A 18 2.12 -8.27 0.63
C LEU A 18 3.60 -7.89 0.69
N ASN A 19 4.17 -7.45 -0.43
CA ASN A 19 5.56 -6.99 -0.49
C ASN A 19 5.78 -5.73 0.35
N GLY A 20 4.87 -4.74 0.27
CA GLY A 20 4.95 -3.53 1.11
C GLY A 20 4.86 -3.84 2.61
N LEU A 21 3.98 -4.77 3.01
CA LEU A 21 3.88 -5.21 4.40
C LEU A 21 5.14 -5.97 4.85
N ARG A 22 5.71 -6.85 4.01
CA ARG A 22 6.97 -7.54 4.32
C ARG A 22 8.13 -6.57 4.50
N TYR A 23 8.25 -5.60 3.61
CA TYR A 23 9.23 -4.53 3.71
C TYR A 23 9.08 -3.77 5.04
N SER A 24 7.84 -3.43 5.40
CA SER A 24 7.55 -2.72 6.66
C SER A 24 7.94 -3.55 7.90
N VAL A 25 7.74 -4.88 7.86
CA VAL A 25 8.18 -5.77 8.94
C VAL A 25 9.71 -5.81 9.06
N GLN A 26 10.42 -5.85 7.93
CA GLN A 26 11.89 -5.85 7.92
C GLN A 26 12.46 -4.57 8.53
N HIS A 27 11.76 -3.44 8.38
CA HIS A 27 12.17 -2.14 8.90
C HIS A 27 11.52 -1.80 10.26
N SER A 28 10.85 -2.76 10.91
CA SER A 28 10.19 -2.57 12.21
C SER A 28 9.22 -1.39 12.25
N MET A 29 8.57 -1.09 11.13
CA MET A 29 7.57 -0.02 11.05
C MET A 29 6.28 -0.46 11.71
N VAL A 30 5.58 0.45 12.39
CA VAL A 30 4.28 0.20 13.03
C VAL A 30 3.34 1.39 12.82
N GLY A 31 2.04 1.17 13.00
CA GLY A 31 1.04 2.24 12.87
C GLY A 31 0.77 2.64 11.42
N LEU A 32 0.96 1.71 10.48
CA LEU A 32 0.92 2.01 9.05
C LEU A 32 -0.45 2.47 8.55
N HIS A 33 -0.44 3.39 7.61
CA HIS A 33 -1.60 3.76 6.81
C HIS A 33 -1.46 3.15 5.42
N ILE A 34 -2.40 2.28 5.05
CA ILE A 34 -2.39 1.63 3.74
C ILE A 34 -3.31 2.40 2.79
N VAL A 35 -2.76 2.82 1.66
CA VAL A 35 -3.47 3.54 0.61
C VAL A 35 -3.43 2.73 -0.68
N GLY A 36 -4.54 2.67 -1.40
CA GLY A 36 -4.60 2.01 -2.70
C GLY A 36 -5.88 2.33 -3.45
N ASP A 37 -5.97 1.91 -4.71
CA ASP A 37 -7.10 2.16 -5.61
C ASP A 37 -8.09 1.00 -5.71
N SER A 38 -7.76 -0.15 -5.11
CA SER A 38 -8.64 -1.32 -5.05
C SER A 38 -9.59 -1.29 -3.85
N ASN A 39 -10.72 -0.60 -4.02
CA ASN A 39 -11.74 -0.53 -2.96
C ASN A 39 -12.20 -1.93 -2.48
N LEU A 40 -12.24 -2.92 -3.39
CA LEU A 40 -12.57 -4.30 -3.04
C LEU A 40 -11.59 -4.91 -2.05
N ILE A 41 -10.28 -4.86 -2.35
CA ILE A 41 -9.24 -5.45 -1.51
C ILE A 41 -9.14 -4.70 -0.18
N LEU A 42 -9.15 -3.37 -0.22
CA LEU A 42 -9.11 -2.54 0.98
C LEU A 42 -10.30 -2.84 1.90
N THR A 43 -11.52 -2.92 1.35
CA THR A 43 -12.72 -3.28 2.12
C THR A 43 -12.62 -4.70 2.69
N GLN A 44 -12.08 -5.67 1.94
CA GLN A 44 -11.88 -7.04 2.40
C GLN A 44 -10.93 -7.09 3.61
N LEU A 45 -9.82 -6.35 3.55
CA LEU A 45 -8.83 -6.31 4.61
C LEU A 45 -9.34 -5.56 5.84
N GLN A 46 -9.99 -4.41 5.64
CA GLN A 46 -10.58 -3.60 6.70
C GLN A 46 -11.70 -4.36 7.43
N LYS A 47 -12.64 -4.96 6.70
CA LYS A 47 -13.79 -5.68 7.29
C LYS A 47 -13.47 -7.13 7.66
N ARG A 48 -12.19 -7.55 7.56
CA ARG A 48 -11.75 -8.93 7.78
C ARG A 48 -12.58 -9.97 7.00
N ARG A 49 -12.96 -9.64 5.76
CA ARG A 49 -13.75 -10.50 4.88
C ARG A 49 -12.84 -11.27 3.93
N VAL A 50 -12.82 -12.59 4.08
CA VAL A 50 -12.08 -13.49 3.21
C VAL A 50 -12.60 -13.42 1.77
N PRO A 51 -11.72 -13.33 0.75
CA PRO A 51 -12.12 -13.38 -0.65
C PRO A 51 -12.83 -14.70 -0.99
N ARG A 52 -13.85 -14.63 -1.84
CA ARG A 52 -14.55 -15.84 -2.34
C ARG A 52 -13.65 -16.70 -3.22
N ALA A 53 -12.74 -16.08 -3.97
CA ALA A 53 -11.83 -16.78 -4.85
C ALA A 53 -10.74 -17.51 -4.04
N ARG A 54 -10.76 -18.85 -4.07
CA ARG A 54 -9.87 -19.70 -3.26
C ARG A 54 -8.38 -19.37 -3.44
N HIS A 55 -7.95 -19.08 -4.66
CA HIS A 55 -6.55 -18.74 -4.95
C HIS A 55 -6.08 -17.42 -4.32
N LEU A 56 -7.00 -16.53 -3.91
CA LEU A 56 -6.66 -15.28 -3.21
C LEU A 56 -6.63 -15.44 -1.69
N GLN A 57 -7.24 -16.49 -1.13
CA GLN A 57 -7.38 -16.65 0.31
C GLN A 57 -6.02 -16.79 1.02
N GLY A 58 -5.07 -17.47 0.39
CA GLY A 58 -3.71 -17.60 0.90
C GLY A 58 -2.94 -16.27 0.92
N LEU A 59 -3.10 -15.43 -0.10
CA LEU A 59 -2.50 -14.09 -0.13
C LEU A 59 -3.15 -13.17 0.90
N TYR A 60 -4.48 -13.18 0.95
CA TYR A 60 -5.26 -12.44 1.94
C TYR A 60 -4.83 -12.77 3.38
N GLY A 61 -4.70 -14.06 3.71
CA GLY A 61 -4.29 -14.50 5.04
C GLY A 61 -2.90 -13.97 5.42
N GLN A 62 -1.93 -14.06 4.51
CA GLN A 62 -0.60 -13.50 4.72
C GLN A 62 -0.64 -11.97 4.94
N CYS A 63 -1.35 -11.24 4.09
CA CYS A 63 -1.50 -9.78 4.24
C CYS A 63 -2.14 -9.43 5.59
N ARG A 64 -3.18 -10.16 6.03
CA ARG A 64 -3.87 -9.88 7.28
C ARG A 64 -2.97 -10.12 8.50
N VAL A 65 -2.23 -11.22 8.52
CA VAL A 65 -1.28 -11.53 9.61
C VAL A 65 -0.23 -10.44 9.73
N LEU A 66 0.37 -10.02 8.61
CA LEU A 66 1.36 -8.94 8.63
C LEU A 66 0.73 -7.59 9.01
N ALA A 67 -0.44 -7.28 8.49
CA ALA A 67 -1.14 -6.04 8.82
C ALA A 67 -1.52 -5.95 10.31
N ASP A 68 -1.89 -7.07 10.93
CA ASP A 68 -2.12 -7.14 12.38
C ASP A 68 -0.82 -6.93 13.16
N ARG A 69 0.28 -7.58 12.74
CA ARG A 69 1.61 -7.40 13.36
C ARG A 69 2.12 -5.96 13.27
N LEU A 70 1.87 -5.29 12.15
CA LEU A 70 2.31 -3.91 11.88
C LEU A 70 1.38 -2.85 12.49
N MET A 71 0.31 -3.28 13.17
CA MET A 71 -0.71 -2.38 13.72
C MET A 71 -1.24 -1.40 12.67
N VAL A 72 -1.63 -1.90 11.49
CA VAL A 72 -2.18 -1.05 10.42
C VAL A 72 -3.36 -0.23 10.95
N SER A 73 -3.16 1.09 10.99
CA SER A 73 -4.07 2.08 11.56
C SER A 73 -5.25 2.37 10.64
N SER A 74 -5.04 2.36 9.33
CA SER A 74 -6.12 2.63 8.38
C SER A 74 -5.93 1.98 7.00
N TRP A 75 -7.07 1.80 6.33
CA TRP A 75 -7.18 1.40 4.94
C TRP A 75 -7.92 2.53 4.21
N SER A 76 -7.22 3.28 3.37
CA SER A 76 -7.77 4.43 2.64
C SER A 76 -7.82 4.13 1.15
N HIS A 77 -8.99 4.33 0.55
CA HIS A 77 -9.16 4.23 -0.90
C HIS A 77 -8.85 5.58 -1.54
N HIS A 78 -7.93 5.57 -2.50
CA HIS A 78 -7.67 6.72 -3.37
C HIS A 78 -8.20 6.42 -4.76
N LEU A 79 -8.93 7.39 -5.34
CA LEU A 79 -9.30 7.31 -6.74
C LEU A 79 -8.03 7.34 -7.58
N ARG A 80 -8.02 6.59 -8.68
CA ARG A 80 -6.83 6.33 -9.52
C ARG A 80 -6.09 7.59 -9.99
N HIS A 81 -6.76 8.74 -10.07
CA HIS A 81 -6.14 10.01 -10.42
C HIS A 81 -5.24 10.61 -9.33
N PHE A 82 -5.34 10.13 -8.08
CA PHE A 82 -4.50 10.47 -6.92
C PHE A 82 -3.64 9.27 -6.46
N ASN A 83 -3.40 8.33 -7.37
CA ASN A 83 -2.53 7.17 -7.15
C ASN A 83 -1.63 6.96 -8.39
N LYS A 84 -1.15 8.07 -8.96
CA LYS A 84 -0.40 8.10 -10.21
C LYS A 84 0.97 7.45 -10.08
N ALA A 85 1.60 7.55 -8.91
CA ALA A 85 2.86 6.89 -8.64
C ALA A 85 2.71 5.36 -8.72
N ALA A 86 1.67 4.79 -8.10
CA ALA A 86 1.40 3.36 -8.18
C ALA A 86 1.03 2.91 -9.61
N ASP A 87 0.25 3.71 -10.35
CA ASP A 87 -0.07 3.43 -11.76
C ASP A 87 1.18 3.44 -12.63
N GLY A 88 2.08 4.41 -12.44
CA GLY A 88 3.37 4.47 -13.13
C GLY A 88 4.25 3.25 -12.84
N LEU A 89 4.29 2.78 -11.58
CA LEU A 89 4.99 1.55 -11.23
C LEU A 89 4.41 0.32 -11.93
N ALA A 90 3.08 0.23 -12.01
CA ALA A 90 2.41 -0.84 -12.72
C ALA A 90 2.75 -0.82 -14.22
N ASN A 91 2.78 0.36 -14.84
CA ASN A 91 3.15 0.53 -16.25
C ASN A 91 4.62 0.12 -16.49
N ILE A 92 5.55 0.56 -15.65
CA ILE A 92 6.97 0.14 -15.73
C ILE A 92 7.09 -1.40 -15.61
N ALA A 93 6.35 -2.02 -14.69
CA ALA A 93 6.38 -3.46 -14.53
C ALA A 93 5.80 -4.21 -15.74
N MET A 94 4.74 -3.68 -16.36
CA MET A 94 4.15 -4.23 -17.59
C MET A 94 5.09 -4.11 -18.78
N ASP A 95 5.68 -2.93 -18.99
CA ASP A 95 6.59 -2.65 -20.10
C ASP A 95 7.86 -3.49 -20.02
N THR A 96 8.43 -3.60 -18.81
CA THR A 96 9.63 -4.42 -18.57
C THR A 96 9.33 -5.91 -18.40
N LYS A 97 8.05 -6.28 -18.26
CA LYS A 97 7.57 -7.64 -17.90
C LYS A 97 8.27 -8.20 -16.66
N GLN A 98 8.70 -7.33 -15.76
CA GLN A 98 9.44 -7.67 -14.55
C GLN A 98 8.80 -6.99 -13.34
N SER A 99 8.67 -7.73 -12.24
CA SER A 99 8.33 -7.11 -10.96
C SER A 99 9.49 -6.22 -10.51
N LYS A 100 9.19 -4.96 -10.21
CA LYS A 100 10.15 -3.98 -9.72
C LYS A 100 9.76 -3.53 -8.31
N GLN A 101 10.76 -3.30 -7.49
CA GLN A 101 10.64 -2.68 -6.18
C GLN A 101 11.82 -1.72 -6.04
N ALA A 102 11.56 -0.54 -5.51
CA ALA A 102 12.58 0.44 -5.18
C ALA A 102 12.32 0.96 -3.77
N THR A 103 13.40 1.29 -3.09
CA THR A 103 13.43 1.84 -1.73
C THR A 103 13.95 3.27 -1.77
N ALA A 104 13.94 3.97 -0.63
CA ALA A 104 14.43 5.34 -0.56
C ALA A 104 15.92 5.42 -0.94
N GLU A 105 16.69 4.39 -0.62
CA GLU A 105 18.11 4.25 -0.93
C GLU A 105 18.37 4.10 -2.44
N ASP A 106 17.40 3.54 -3.18
CA ASP A 106 17.54 3.29 -4.61
C ASP A 106 17.27 4.53 -5.46
N ILE A 107 16.58 5.56 -4.92
CA ILE A 107 16.06 6.71 -5.68
C ILE A 107 17.13 7.37 -6.55
N SER A 108 18.35 7.53 -6.01
CA SER A 108 19.47 8.16 -6.73
C SER A 108 20.01 7.35 -7.91
N ARG A 109 19.68 6.06 -8.00
CA ARG A 109 20.16 5.11 -9.01
C ARG A 109 19.05 4.66 -9.96
N LEU A 110 17.82 5.14 -9.78
CA LEU A 110 16.71 4.74 -10.61
C LEU A 110 16.87 5.25 -12.05
N PRO A 111 16.53 4.43 -13.05
CA PRO A 111 16.65 4.84 -14.44
C PRO A 111 15.54 5.85 -14.82
N PRO A 112 15.72 6.63 -15.90
CA PRO A 112 14.82 7.74 -16.26
C PRO A 112 13.35 7.35 -16.43
N GLN A 113 13.01 6.10 -16.72
CA GLN A 113 11.61 5.69 -16.79
C GLN A 113 10.84 5.81 -15.45
N TRP A 114 11.52 6.01 -14.31
CA TRP A 114 10.89 6.24 -13.01
C TRP A 114 10.53 7.71 -12.75
N THR A 115 10.94 8.65 -13.61
CA THR A 115 10.75 10.09 -13.37
C THR A 115 9.29 10.45 -13.06
N THR A 116 8.34 9.98 -13.87
CA THR A 116 6.91 10.27 -13.67
C THR A 116 6.36 9.67 -12.36
N VAL A 117 6.91 8.54 -11.91
CA VAL A 117 6.56 7.93 -10.61
C VAL A 117 7.04 8.83 -9.47
N LEU A 118 8.29 9.27 -9.53
CA LEU A 118 8.89 10.12 -8.49
C LEU A 118 8.20 11.49 -8.41
N GLU A 119 7.90 12.10 -9.55
CA GLU A 119 7.17 13.37 -9.64
C GLU A 119 5.76 13.27 -9.04
N SER A 120 5.09 12.12 -9.23
CA SER A 120 3.74 11.91 -8.72
C SER A 120 3.71 11.52 -7.25
N LEU A 121 4.79 10.92 -6.73
CA LEU A 121 4.82 10.33 -5.39
C LEU A 121 4.54 11.37 -4.29
N GLN A 122 5.18 12.53 -4.36
CA GLN A 122 5.00 13.58 -3.38
C GLN A 122 3.55 14.10 -3.40
N ALA A 123 3.01 14.38 -4.58
CA ALA A 123 1.65 14.88 -4.73
C ALA A 123 0.58 13.87 -4.26
N ASP A 124 0.79 12.58 -4.52
CA ASP A 124 -0.12 11.52 -4.06
C ASP A 124 -0.12 11.41 -2.52
N VAL A 125 1.04 11.58 -1.87
CA VAL A 125 1.19 11.59 -0.41
C VAL A 125 0.56 12.84 0.20
N GLU A 126 0.87 14.02 -0.33
CA GLU A 126 0.30 15.30 0.13
C GLU A 126 -1.23 15.28 0.05
N HIS A 127 -1.78 14.78 -1.05
CA HIS A 127 -3.23 14.62 -1.19
C HIS A 127 -3.83 13.68 -0.11
N TRP A 128 -3.13 12.59 0.23
CA TRP A 128 -3.58 11.72 1.31
C TRP A 128 -3.55 12.45 2.67
N MET A 129 -2.51 13.24 2.94
CA MET A 129 -2.38 14.01 4.18
C MET A 129 -3.50 15.05 4.31
N ASP A 130 -3.77 15.81 3.24
CA ASP A 130 -4.83 16.83 3.20
C ASP A 130 -6.23 16.24 3.42
N THR A 131 -6.45 15.01 2.96
CA THR A 131 -7.74 14.30 3.12
C THR A 131 -7.85 13.53 4.44
N ASN A 132 -6.78 13.47 5.25
CA ASN A 132 -6.73 12.75 6.52
C ASN A 132 -6.02 13.54 7.65
N PRO A 133 -6.40 14.80 7.93
CA PRO A 133 -5.65 15.72 8.82
C PRO A 133 -5.56 15.26 10.29
N ASP A 134 -6.58 14.55 10.80
CA ASP A 134 -6.63 14.13 12.21
C ASP A 134 -5.77 12.90 12.55
N ARG A 135 -5.10 12.29 11.55
CA ARG A 135 -4.41 11.00 11.71
C ARG A 135 -2.95 11.11 12.11
N GLU A 136 -2.36 12.31 12.15
CA GLU A 136 -1.00 12.53 12.66
C GLU A 136 -0.89 12.40 14.19
N GLY A 137 -2.00 12.51 14.92
CA GLY A 137 -2.00 12.64 16.40
C GLY A 137 -1.67 11.37 17.20
N ILE A 138 -1.54 10.20 16.58
CA ILE A 138 -1.36 8.92 17.31
C ILE A 138 0.12 8.49 17.37
N GLY A 139 1.02 9.17 16.65
CA GLY A 139 2.45 8.83 16.56
C GLY A 139 3.40 9.60 17.50
N ARG A 140 2.94 10.70 18.13
CA ARG A 140 3.75 11.42 19.13
C ARG A 140 3.36 10.94 20.52
N ALA A 141 4.25 10.18 21.14
CA ALA A 141 4.14 9.75 22.53
C ALA A 141 3.74 10.93 23.45
N SER A 142 2.60 10.82 24.12
CA SER A 142 2.35 11.64 25.31
C SER A 142 3.34 11.22 26.40
N PRO A 143 4.13 12.14 26.98
CA PRO A 143 4.83 11.83 28.21
C PRO A 143 3.76 11.59 29.27
N ARG A 144 3.70 10.36 29.78
CA ARG A 144 2.95 10.05 31.00
C ARG A 144 3.63 10.80 32.14
N THR A 145 3.21 12.03 32.40
CA THR A 145 3.50 12.69 33.68
C THR A 145 2.50 12.12 34.68
N GLY A 146 2.88 11.00 35.29
CA GLY A 146 2.32 10.57 36.55
C GLY A 146 2.82 11.49 37.66
N ALA A 147 1.87 12.09 38.38
CA ALA A 147 1.76 12.35 39.82
C ALA A 147 3.05 12.36 40.69
N PRO A 148 3.03 13.11 41.79
CA PRO A 148 2.16 12.77 42.92
C PRO A 148 0.93 13.68 43.10
#